data_AF-A0A7I9XZ04-F1
#
_entry.id   AF-A0A7I9XZ04-F1
#
_cell.length_a   1.000
_cell.length_b   1.000
_cell.length_c   1.000
_cell.angle_alpha   90.00
_cell.angle_beta   90.00
_cell.angle_gamma   90.00
#
_symmetry.space_group_name_H-M   'P 1'
#
loop_
_entity.id
_entity.type
_entity.pdbx_description
1 polymer ?
#
loop_
_entity_poly.entity_id
_entity_poly.type
_entity_poly.pdbx_seq_one_letter_code
_entity_poly.pdbx_strand_id
1 'polypeptide(L)'
;MTKSLSRQRLYTPRTSRLQAPRVDPEAVGQITESIARFFGTGRYLLLQTVVVVAWIALNVCATTLRWDPYPFILLNLAFSTQAAYAAPLILLAQNRQENRDRVALEEDRRRAAQTKADTEYLARELAALRLAIGDVAKTREYLRRELEDLRTLLTNLQPEKPHTAAIRSADGADHRAKKRG
;
A
#
# COMPACT_ATOMS: atom_id res chain seq x y z
N MET A 1 -5.78 -29.85 55.49
CA MET A 1 -5.84 -28.38 55.62
C MET A 1 -4.55 -27.79 55.06
N THR A 2 -4.45 -27.72 53.74
CA THR A 2 -3.21 -27.39 53.00
C THR A 2 -3.16 -25.89 52.77
N LYS A 3 -2.20 -25.19 53.40
CA LYS A 3 -2.00 -23.75 53.25
C LYS A 3 -1.49 -23.44 51.84
N SER A 4 -2.36 -22.79 51.04
CA SER A 4 -1.97 -22.16 49.77
C SER A 4 -1.06 -20.98 50.06
N LEU A 5 0.21 -21.07 49.62
CA LEU A 5 1.16 -19.96 49.68
C LEU A 5 0.82 -18.96 48.56
N SER A 6 0.29 -17.82 48.97
CA SER A 6 0.04 -16.64 48.15
C SER A 6 1.29 -16.26 47.37
N ARG A 7 1.28 -16.54 46.06
CA ARG A 7 2.33 -16.14 45.12
C ARG A 7 2.26 -14.62 44.93
N GLN A 8 2.88 -13.90 45.85
CA GLN A 8 2.99 -12.45 45.89
C GLN A 8 3.70 -11.97 44.63
N ARG A 9 2.94 -11.33 43.74
CA ARG A 9 3.42 -10.77 42.48
C ARG A 9 4.38 -9.61 42.75
N LEU A 10 5.68 -9.92 42.85
CA LEU A 10 6.79 -8.97 42.86
C LEU A 10 7.13 -8.53 41.43
N TYR A 11 6.21 -7.83 40.75
CA TYR A 11 6.56 -7.18 39.48
C TYR A 11 5.68 -5.96 39.20
N THR A 12 5.67 -5.02 40.14
CA THR A 12 5.27 -3.65 39.83
C THR A 12 6.49 -2.76 40.06
N PRO A 13 7.19 -2.30 39.00
CA PRO A 13 8.24 -1.32 39.19
C PRO A 13 7.61 -0.07 39.82
N ARG A 14 8.05 0.30 41.02
CA ARG A 14 7.78 1.61 41.61
C ARG A 14 8.40 2.65 40.67
N THR A 15 7.58 3.22 39.79
CA THR A 15 8.00 4.37 39.00
C THR A 15 8.17 5.53 39.97
N SER A 16 9.42 5.87 40.25
CA SER A 16 9.76 7.13 40.89
C SER A 16 9.28 8.22 39.93
N ARG A 17 8.18 8.91 40.29
CA ARG A 17 7.73 10.12 39.60
C ARG A 17 8.74 11.23 39.89
N LEU A 18 9.89 11.18 39.22
CA LEU A 18 10.61 12.40 38.93
C LEU A 18 9.64 13.25 38.11
N GLN A 19 9.26 14.41 38.64
CA GLN A 19 8.48 15.40 37.93
C GLN A 19 9.32 15.88 36.74
N ALA A 20 9.20 15.19 35.61
CA ALA A 20 9.72 15.69 34.36
C ALA A 20 9.00 17.02 34.07
N PRO A 21 9.73 18.10 33.74
CA PRO A 21 9.10 19.31 33.25
C PRO A 21 8.19 18.90 32.09
N ARG A 22 6.89 19.22 32.17
CA ARG A 22 5.95 18.99 31.06
C ARG A 22 6.30 19.98 29.97
N VAL A 23 7.30 19.63 29.17
CA VAL A 23 7.56 20.29 27.91
C VAL A 23 6.43 19.87 26.99
N ASP A 24 5.55 20.82 26.67
CA ASP A 24 4.36 20.56 25.87
C ASP A 24 4.77 20.09 24.47
N PRO A 25 4.55 18.80 24.11
CA PRO A 25 5.07 18.23 22.87
C PRO A 25 4.45 18.91 21.64
N GLU A 26 3.24 19.45 21.75
CA GLU A 26 2.59 20.26 20.72
C GLU A 26 3.35 21.58 20.44
N ALA A 27 3.76 22.32 21.48
CA ALA A 27 4.48 23.58 21.32
C ALA A 27 5.86 23.37 20.69
N VAL A 28 6.59 22.34 21.14
CA VAL A 28 7.86 21.94 20.54
C VAL A 28 7.67 21.45 19.10
N GLY A 29 6.56 20.76 18.83
CA GLY A 29 6.16 20.30 17.51
C GLY A 29 6.08 21.45 16.49
N GLN A 30 5.36 22.52 16.85
CA GLN A 30 5.16 23.70 16.03
C GLN A 30 6.46 24.49 15.79
N ILE A 31 7.25 24.71 16.84
CA ILE A 31 8.54 25.39 16.75
C ILE A 31 9.47 24.63 15.79
N THR A 32 9.57 23.31 15.98
CA THR A 32 10.46 22.48 15.16
C THR A 32 9.97 22.38 13.71
N GLU A 33 8.66 22.45 13.46
CA GLU A 33 8.09 22.52 12.10
C GLU A 33 8.35 23.85 11.40
N SER A 34 8.29 24.97 12.13
CA SER A 34 8.72 26.28 11.62
C SER A 34 10.21 26.28 11.27
N ILE A 35 11.04 25.75 12.18
CA ILE A 35 12.49 25.59 12.00
C ILE A 35 12.79 24.69 10.79
N ALA A 36 12.13 23.54 10.66
CA ALA A 36 12.33 22.64 9.52
C ALA A 36 12.02 23.31 8.18
N ARG A 37 10.93 24.09 8.09
CA ARG A 37 10.59 24.87 6.88
C ARG A 37 11.61 25.96 6.59
N PHE A 38 12.16 26.58 7.63
CA PHE A 38 13.19 27.61 7.52
C PHE A 38 14.51 27.05 6.98
N PHE A 39 15.01 25.95 7.55
CA PHE A 39 16.24 25.27 7.11
C PHE A 39 16.11 24.58 5.74
N GLY A 40 14.92 24.10 5.38
CA GLY A 40 14.66 23.45 4.09
C GLY A 40 14.59 24.41 2.90
N THR A 41 14.54 25.72 3.14
CA THR A 41 14.51 26.73 2.09
C THR A 41 15.93 27.25 1.84
N GLY A 42 16.38 27.35 0.57
CA GLY A 42 17.70 27.90 0.21
C GLY A 42 17.99 29.33 0.71
N ARG A 43 16.96 30.01 1.22
CA ARG A 43 17.03 31.33 1.87
C ARG A 43 17.83 31.32 3.18
N TYR A 44 17.85 30.21 3.93
CA TYR A 44 18.67 30.08 5.13
C TYR A 44 20.16 30.16 4.80
N LEU A 45 20.60 29.38 3.80
CA LEU A 45 21.98 29.36 3.34
C LEU A 45 22.43 30.76 2.90
N LEU A 46 21.60 31.47 2.13
CA LEU A 46 21.91 32.83 1.67
C LEU A 46 22.06 33.82 2.84
N LEU A 47 21.11 33.81 3.80
CA LEU A 47 21.19 34.67 4.98
C LEU A 47 22.44 34.35 5.82
N GLN A 48 22.73 33.06 6.04
CA GLN A 48 23.89 32.59 6.78
C GLN A 48 25.19 33.06 6.13
N THR A 49 25.31 32.96 4.80
CA THR A 49 26.47 33.46 4.07
C THR A 49 26.64 34.97 4.21
N VAL A 50 25.55 35.74 4.08
CA VAL A 50 25.60 37.21 4.25
C VAL A 50 26.06 37.59 5.66
N VAL A 51 25.54 36.91 6.69
CA VAL A 51 25.95 37.14 8.09
C VAL A 51 27.43 36.84 8.29
N VAL A 52 27.93 35.70 7.79
CA VAL A 52 29.35 35.34 7.90
C VAL A 52 30.25 36.36 7.20
N VAL A 53 29.89 36.77 5.98
CA VAL A 53 30.65 37.78 5.22
C VAL A 53 30.65 39.13 5.94
N ALA A 54 29.50 39.58 6.43
CA ALA A 54 29.39 40.83 7.20
C ALA A 54 30.22 40.77 8.48
N TRP A 55 30.24 39.61 9.15
CA TRP A 55 31.01 39.41 10.38
C TRP A 55 32.52 39.43 10.14
N ILE A 56 32.98 38.79 9.06
CA ILE A 56 34.38 38.87 8.62
C ILE A 56 34.76 40.32 8.31
N ALA A 57 33.92 41.05 7.55
CA ALA A 57 34.17 42.44 7.21
C ALA A 57 34.21 43.36 8.46
N LEU A 58 33.32 43.14 9.43
CA LEU A 58 33.33 43.87 10.70
C LEU A 58 34.61 43.58 11.50
N ASN A 59 35.05 42.34 11.54
CA ASN A 59 36.28 41.96 12.24
C ASN A 59 37.54 42.56 11.58
N VAL A 60 37.61 42.59 10.25
CA VAL A 60 38.67 43.27 9.49
C VAL A 60 38.64 44.78 9.73
N CYS A 61 37.46 45.40 9.81
CA CYS A 61 37.36 46.81 10.19
C CYS A 61 37.80 47.05 11.64
N ALA A 62 37.40 46.17 12.57
CA ALA A 62 37.76 46.25 13.99
C ALA A 62 39.26 45.98 14.27
N THR A 63 39.95 45.24 13.39
CA THR A 63 41.41 45.06 13.49
C THR A 63 42.15 46.40 13.30
N THR A 64 41.58 47.35 12.53
CA THR A 64 42.14 48.70 12.42
C THR A 64 42.06 49.49 13.73
N LEU A 65 41.13 49.12 14.62
CA LEU A 65 41.00 49.63 15.99
C LEU A 65 41.77 48.80 17.03
N ARG A 66 42.61 47.83 16.61
CA ARG A 66 43.36 46.87 17.46
C ARG A 66 42.47 45.96 18.32
N TRP A 67 41.20 45.75 17.95
CA TRP A 67 40.23 45.05 18.81
C TRP A 67 40.29 43.51 18.73
N ASP A 68 41.09 42.92 17.84
CA ASP A 68 41.54 41.51 17.87
C ASP A 68 42.72 41.32 16.88
N PRO A 69 44.00 41.37 17.34
CA PRO A 69 45.17 41.13 16.50
C PRO A 69 45.27 39.65 16.08
N TYR A 70 45.89 39.38 14.92
CA TYR A 70 46.10 38.03 14.40
C TYR A 70 46.70 37.09 15.48
N PRO A 71 46.14 35.88 15.74
CA PRO A 71 45.14 35.13 15.00
C PRO A 71 43.75 35.22 15.65
N PHE A 72 42.79 35.88 14.99
CA PHE A 72 41.41 36.18 15.44
C PHE A 72 40.79 35.15 16.41
N ILE A 73 41.08 35.27 17.70
CA ILE A 73 40.82 34.21 18.68
C ILE A 73 39.32 34.18 18.99
N LEU A 74 38.69 35.37 19.00
CA LEU A 74 37.27 35.54 19.30
C LEU A 74 36.40 35.03 18.16
N LEU A 75 36.84 35.22 16.90
CA LEU A 75 36.16 34.71 15.72
C LEU A 75 36.13 33.17 15.72
N ASN A 76 37.30 32.56 15.95
CA ASN A 76 37.42 31.11 16.00
C ASN A 76 36.63 30.53 17.17
N LEU A 77 36.65 31.19 18.33
CA LEU A 77 35.87 30.75 19.49
C LEU A 77 34.37 30.77 19.19
N ALA A 78 33.86 31.87 18.63
CA ALA A 78 32.44 32.00 18.28
C ALA A 78 32.00 30.94 17.26
N PHE A 79 32.78 30.71 16.20
CA PHE A 79 32.46 29.69 15.20
C PHE A 79 32.53 28.27 15.78
N SER A 80 33.50 28.00 16.66
CA SER A 80 33.61 26.72 17.36
C SER A 80 32.41 26.45 18.25
N THR A 81 31.93 27.44 19.00
CA THR A 81 30.72 27.33 19.80
C THR A 81 29.47 27.16 18.93
N GLN A 82 29.39 27.87 17.79
CA GLN A 82 28.29 27.72 16.84
C GLN A 82 28.20 26.28 16.30
N ALA A 83 29.32 25.71 15.88
CA ALA A 83 29.39 24.33 15.42
C ALA A 83 29.03 23.33 16.54
N ALA A 84 29.54 23.57 17.76
CA ALA A 84 29.28 22.72 18.92
C ALA A 84 27.79 22.67 19.30
N TYR A 85 27.06 23.80 19.21
CA TYR A 85 25.62 23.84 19.48
C TYR A 85 24.76 23.32 18.32
N ALA A 86 25.27 23.36 17.08
CA ALA A 86 24.55 22.80 15.94
C ALA A 86 24.36 21.28 16.04
N ALA A 87 25.38 20.54 16.51
CA ALA A 87 25.33 19.08 16.64
C ALA A 87 24.14 18.54 17.45
N PRO A 88 23.87 18.99 18.69
CA PRO A 88 22.71 18.52 19.46
C PRO A 88 21.37 18.96 18.87
N LEU A 89 21.30 20.15 18.24
CA LEU A 89 20.10 20.62 17.54
C LEU A 89 19.76 19.74 16.33
N ILE A 90 20.78 19.36 15.55
CA ILE A 90 20.65 18.45 14.42
C ILE A 90 20.20 17.07 14.91
N LEU A 91 20.78 16.56 16.01
CA LEU A 91 20.40 15.28 16.59
C LEU A 91 18.93 15.27 17.04
N LEU A 92 18.44 16.34 17.65
CA LEU A 92 17.03 16.48 18.03
C LEU A 92 16.11 16.52 16.80
N ALA A 93 16.51 17.23 15.75
CA ALA A 93 15.78 17.27 14.49
C ALA A 93 15.76 15.89 13.81
N GLN A 94 16.88 15.17 13.80
CA GLN A 94 17.03 13.83 13.25
C GLN A 94 16.18 12.80 14.00
N ASN A 95 16.24 12.75 15.34
CA ASN A 95 15.40 11.85 16.13
C ASN A 95 13.91 12.03 15.86
N ARG A 96 13.47 13.28 15.62
CA ARG A 96 12.07 13.56 15.28
C ARG A 96 11.72 13.10 13.87
N GLN A 97 12.62 13.31 12.91
CA GLN A 97 12.46 12.86 11.54
C GLN A 97 12.39 11.32 11.49
N GLU A 98 13.33 10.63 12.14
CA GLU A 98 13.36 9.17 12.23
C GLU A 98 12.09 8.59 12.87
N ASN A 99 11.55 9.24 13.91
CA ASN A 99 10.31 8.79 14.53
C ASN A 99 9.11 8.92 13.57
N ARG A 100 9.02 10.02 12.81
CA ARG A 100 8.00 10.20 11.76
C ARG A 100 8.14 9.15 10.65
N ASP A 101 9.36 8.96 10.17
CA ASP A 101 9.67 8.00 9.10
C ASP A 101 9.36 6.57 9.56
N ARG A 102 9.64 6.24 10.82
CA ARG A 102 9.29 4.95 11.41
C ARG A 102 7.78 4.72 11.45
N VAL A 103 6.99 5.70 11.91
CA VAL A 103 5.53 5.59 11.95
C VAL A 103 4.96 5.41 10.54
N ALA A 104 5.43 6.20 9.57
CA ALA A 104 5.01 6.08 8.18
C ALA A 104 5.32 4.68 7.60
N LEU A 105 6.50 4.13 7.91
CA LEU A 105 6.92 2.82 7.46
C LEU A 105 6.15 1.68 8.14
N GLU A 106 5.79 1.83 9.42
CA GLU A 106 4.93 0.88 10.13
C GLU A 106 3.50 0.87 9.54
N GLU A 107 2.94 2.04 9.19
CA GLU A 107 1.66 2.12 8.49
C GLU A 107 1.71 1.48 7.10
N ASP A 108 2.75 1.76 6.32
CA ASP A 108 2.91 1.19 4.98
C ASP A 108 3.00 -0.33 5.02
N ARG A 109 3.77 -0.89 5.98
CA ARG A 109 3.81 -2.34 6.23
C ARG A 109 2.44 -2.92 6.58
N ARG A 110 1.64 -2.23 7.40
CA ARG A 110 0.28 -2.68 7.74
C ARG A 110 -0.64 -2.68 6.52
N ARG A 111 -0.59 -1.62 5.71
CA ARG A 111 -1.37 -1.51 4.47
C ARG A 111 -0.97 -2.59 3.46
N ALA A 112 0.33 -2.85 3.30
CA ALA A 112 0.82 -3.92 2.44
C ALA A 112 0.35 -5.30 2.91
N ALA A 113 0.36 -5.56 4.22
CA ALA A 113 -0.14 -6.82 4.78
C ALA A 113 -1.65 -7.00 4.55
N GLN A 114 -2.45 -5.94 4.73
CA GLN A 114 -3.89 -5.96 4.45
C GLN A 114 -4.17 -6.20 2.97
N THR A 115 -3.51 -5.44 2.08
CA THR A 115 -3.65 -5.60 0.63
C THR A 115 -3.29 -7.02 0.17
N LYS A 116 -2.24 -7.60 0.75
CA LYS A 116 -1.86 -8.99 0.48
C LYS A 116 -2.97 -9.97 0.92
N ALA A 117 -3.50 -9.81 2.12
CA ALA A 117 -4.57 -10.67 2.63
C ALA A 117 -5.86 -10.56 1.79
N ASP A 118 -6.24 -9.34 1.40
CA ASP A 118 -7.40 -9.10 0.52
C ASP A 118 -7.20 -9.74 -0.85
N THR A 119 -5.99 -9.65 -1.40
CA THR A 119 -5.65 -10.28 -2.69
C THR A 119 -5.68 -11.81 -2.58
N GLU A 120 -5.16 -12.39 -1.50
CA GLU A 120 -5.23 -13.84 -1.24
C GLU A 120 -6.68 -14.31 -1.05
N TYR A 121 -7.50 -13.51 -0.37
CA TYR A 121 -8.92 -13.79 -0.19
C TYR A 121 -9.65 -13.80 -1.53
N LEU A 122 -9.48 -12.74 -2.33
CA LEU A 122 -10.07 -12.65 -3.67
C LEU A 122 -9.60 -13.79 -4.58
N ALA A 123 -8.31 -14.17 -4.52
CA ALA A 123 -7.79 -15.28 -5.30
C ALA A 123 -8.44 -16.62 -4.90
N ARG A 124 -8.66 -16.86 -3.61
CA ARG A 124 -9.37 -18.07 -3.12
C ARG A 124 -10.82 -18.07 -3.55
N GLU A 125 -11.50 -16.94 -3.44
CA GLU A 125 -12.90 -16.80 -3.85
C GLU A 125 -13.07 -17.00 -5.36
N LEU A 126 -12.16 -16.43 -6.17
CA LEU A 126 -12.13 -16.64 -7.61
C LEU A 126 -11.85 -18.11 -7.98
N ALA A 127 -10.97 -18.79 -7.24
CA ALA A 127 -10.72 -20.22 -7.46
C ALA A 127 -11.95 -21.08 -7.13
N ALA A 128 -12.63 -20.79 -6.01
CA ALA A 128 -13.87 -21.46 -5.62
C ALA A 128 -14.99 -21.21 -6.65
N LEU A 129 -15.16 -19.96 -7.09
CA LEU A 129 -16.11 -19.58 -8.14
C LEU A 129 -15.83 -20.30 -9.46
N ARG A 130 -14.55 -20.41 -9.86
CA ARG A 130 -14.14 -21.13 -11.07
C ARG A 130 -14.50 -22.62 -11.01
N LEU A 131 -14.31 -23.26 -9.85
CA LEU A 131 -14.69 -24.66 -9.67
C LEU A 131 -16.21 -24.84 -9.74
N ALA A 132 -16.98 -23.98 -9.08
CA ALA A 132 -18.44 -24.01 -9.12
C ALA A 132 -18.98 -23.84 -10.55
N ILE A 133 -18.43 -22.90 -11.33
CA ILE A 133 -18.78 -22.73 -12.75
C ILE A 133 -18.39 -23.97 -13.59
N GLY A 134 -17.24 -24.59 -13.27
CA GLY A 134 -16.79 -25.83 -13.91
C GLY A 134 -17.79 -26.98 -13.76
N ASP A 135 -18.41 -27.12 -12.58
CA ASP A 135 -19.43 -28.15 -12.35
C ASP A 135 -20.76 -27.83 -13.05
N VAL A 136 -21.17 -26.56 -13.12
CA VAL A 136 -22.35 -26.14 -13.90
C VAL A 136 -22.18 -26.47 -15.39
N ALA A 137 -20.97 -26.31 -15.93
CA ALA A 137 -20.67 -26.70 -17.31
C ALA A 137 -20.84 -28.21 -17.54
N LYS A 138 -20.53 -29.05 -16.54
CA LYS A 138 -20.77 -30.50 -16.61
C LYS A 138 -22.26 -30.83 -16.57
N THR A 139 -23.04 -30.18 -15.70
CA THR A 139 -24.50 -30.37 -15.66
C THR A 139 -25.16 -30.01 -16.98
N ARG A 140 -24.71 -28.92 -17.62
CA ARG A 140 -25.19 -28.53 -18.95
C ARG A 140 -24.91 -29.61 -20.01
N GLU A 141 -23.69 -30.15 -20.02
CA GLU A 141 -23.31 -31.19 -20.99
C GLU A 141 -24.07 -32.50 -20.74
N TYR A 142 -24.28 -32.87 -19.46
CA TYR A 142 -25.10 -34.01 -19.08
C TYR A 142 -26.56 -33.85 -19.56
N LEU A 143 -27.17 -32.70 -19.28
CA LEU A 143 -28.54 -32.39 -19.75
C LEU A 143 -28.64 -32.43 -21.27
N ARG A 144 -27.60 -31.95 -21.99
CA ARG A 144 -27.57 -32.00 -23.44
C ARG A 144 -27.53 -33.44 -23.96
N ARG A 145 -26.69 -34.30 -23.37
CA ARG A 145 -26.62 -35.72 -23.74
C ARG A 145 -27.93 -36.44 -23.48
N GLU A 146 -28.55 -36.21 -22.32
CA GLU A 146 -29.83 -36.84 -21.97
C GLU A 146 -30.94 -36.43 -22.96
N LEU A 147 -30.98 -35.15 -23.36
CA LEU A 147 -31.91 -34.68 -24.40
C LEU A 147 -31.67 -35.33 -25.76
N GLU A 148 -30.40 -35.59 -26.11
CA GLU A 148 -30.01 -36.22 -27.36
C GLU A 148 -30.33 -37.73 -27.38
N ASP A 149 -30.16 -38.41 -26.25
CA ASP A 149 -30.58 -39.79 -26.03
C ASP A 149 -32.11 -39.93 -26.09
N LEU A 150 -32.87 -39.05 -25.43
CA LEU A 150 -34.33 -39.04 -25.53
C LEU A 150 -34.79 -38.80 -26.98
N ARG A 151 -34.15 -37.87 -27.69
CA ARG A 151 -34.41 -37.62 -29.11
C ARG A 151 -34.18 -38.87 -29.96
N THR A 152 -33.05 -39.55 -29.78
CA THR A 152 -32.70 -40.75 -30.57
C THR A 152 -33.63 -41.92 -30.26
N LEU A 153 -34.03 -42.12 -29.00
CA LEU A 153 -35.04 -43.12 -28.62
C LEU A 153 -36.38 -42.85 -29.29
N LEU A 154 -36.86 -41.60 -29.28
CA LEU A 154 -38.09 -41.22 -29.99
C LEU A 154 -37.95 -41.43 -31.51
N THR A 155 -36.77 -41.14 -32.07
CA THR A 155 -36.49 -41.36 -33.50
C THR A 155 -36.49 -42.84 -33.86
N ASN A 156 -35.99 -43.73 -33.00
CA ASN A 156 -35.99 -45.18 -33.21
C ASN A 156 -37.38 -45.82 -32.98
N LEU A 157 -38.19 -45.24 -32.08
CA LEU A 157 -39.58 -45.63 -31.85
C LEU A 157 -40.54 -45.08 -32.91
N GLN A 158 -40.11 -44.10 -33.70
CA GLN A 158 -40.69 -43.84 -35.01
C GLN A 158 -40.03 -44.80 -36.00
N PRO A 159 -40.61 -45.99 -36.28
CA PRO A 159 -40.17 -46.73 -37.44
C PRO A 159 -40.30 -45.79 -38.63
N GLU A 160 -39.22 -45.74 -39.43
CA GLU A 160 -39.15 -45.12 -40.74
C GLU A 160 -40.54 -45.12 -41.37
N LYS A 161 -41.21 -43.97 -41.44
CA LYS A 161 -42.36 -43.85 -42.32
C LYS A 161 -41.77 -43.95 -43.72
N PRO A 162 -42.05 -45.00 -44.50
CA PRO A 162 -41.63 -45.04 -45.88
C PRO A 162 -42.55 -44.08 -46.64
N HIS A 163 -42.28 -42.79 -46.58
CA HIS A 163 -43.08 -41.78 -47.26
C HIS A 163 -42.19 -40.74 -47.94
N THR A 164 -41.28 -41.19 -48.79
CA THR A 164 -40.95 -40.42 -50.01
C THR A 164 -40.62 -41.26 -51.25
N ALA A 165 -40.86 -42.59 -51.24
CA ALA A 165 -40.67 -43.42 -52.45
C ALA A 165 -41.97 -43.75 -53.22
N ALA A 166 -43.15 -43.43 -52.68
CA ALA A 166 -44.43 -43.84 -53.26
C ALA A 166 -45.22 -42.74 -54.01
N ILE A 167 -44.69 -41.52 -54.16
CA ILE A 167 -45.41 -40.39 -54.81
C ILE A 167 -44.83 -40.02 -56.19
N ARG A 168 -43.84 -40.75 -56.72
CA ARG A 168 -43.30 -40.48 -58.08
C ARG A 168 -43.59 -41.53 -59.15
N SER A 169 -44.30 -42.62 -58.83
CA SER A 169 -44.60 -43.67 -59.81
C SER A 169 -46.10 -43.84 -60.14
N ALA A 170 -46.99 -43.04 -59.54
CA ALA A 170 -48.41 -43.03 -59.87
C ALA A 170 -48.84 -41.88 -60.80
N ASP A 171 -47.93 -40.95 -61.13
CA ASP A 171 -48.22 -39.76 -61.95
C ASP A 171 -47.76 -39.90 -63.42
N GLY A 172 -47.47 -41.13 -63.87
CA GLY A 172 -46.69 -41.37 -65.09
C GLY A 172 -47.35 -42.11 -66.26
N ALA A 173 -48.60 -42.59 -66.18
CA ALA A 173 -49.12 -43.42 -67.28
C ALA A 173 -50.63 -43.33 -67.59
N ASP A 174 -51.36 -42.40 -66.98
CA ASP A 174 -52.74 -42.07 -67.40
C ASP A 174 -52.80 -41.31 -68.76
N HIS A 175 -51.64 -41.03 -69.35
CA HIS A 175 -51.54 -40.40 -70.68
C HIS A 175 -51.52 -41.37 -71.88
N ARG A 176 -51.64 -42.70 -71.67
CA ARG A 176 -51.57 -43.70 -72.77
C ARG A 176 -52.90 -44.38 -73.12
N ALA A 177 -54.04 -43.74 -72.88
CA ALA A 177 -55.35 -44.25 -73.31
C ALA A 177 -56.08 -43.38 -74.35
N LYS A 178 -55.49 -42.25 -74.81
CA LYS A 178 -56.10 -41.34 -75.79
C LYS A 178 -55.32 -41.25 -77.10
N LYS A 179 -55.20 -42.38 -77.82
CA LYS A 179 -54.87 -42.38 -79.27
C LYS A 179 -55.28 -43.71 -79.92
N ARG A 180 -56.58 -43.92 -80.03
CA ARG A 180 -57.19 -44.84 -81.00
C ARG A 180 -58.57 -44.28 -81.31
N GLY A 181 -58.67 -43.71 -82.50
CA GLY A 181 -59.76 -42.88 -83.01
C GLY A 181 -59.21 -42.11 -84.19
#